data_AF-A0A7C1BTV5-F1
#
_entry.id   AF-A0A7C1BTV5-F1
#
_cell.length_a   1.000
_cell.length_b   1.000
_cell.length_c   1.000
_cell.angle_alpha   90.00
_cell.angle_beta   90.00
_cell.angle_gamma   90.00
#
_symmetry.space_group_name_H-M   'P 1'
#
loop_
_entity.id
_entity.type
_entity.pdbx_description
1 polymer ?
#
loop_
_entity_poly.entity_id
_entity_poly.type
_entity_poly.pdbx_seq_one_letter_code
_entity_poly.pdbx_strand_id
1 'polypeptide(L)'
;MTSYSLLLGRVALEAGSLYELPALLIFRGALLEVDIVSRELIPRKFLSFLGTSSSFLLLRNDEGFRICSVEVVEEPMIYRNKLKRNGLFKVISCSPDNLML
;
A
#
# COMPACT_ATOMS: atom_id res chain seq x y z
N MET A 1 20.66 -4.19 -7.04
CA MET A 1 19.25 -3.79 -6.87
C MET A 1 18.61 -3.70 -8.25
N THR A 2 17.58 -4.49 -8.53
CA THR A 2 16.88 -4.53 -9.83
C THR A 2 16.05 -3.25 -10.06
N SER A 3 15.90 -2.79 -11.29
CA SER A 3 15.14 -1.56 -11.63
C SER A 3 13.72 -1.51 -11.06
N TYR A 4 13.11 -2.69 -10.85
CA TYR A 4 11.77 -2.85 -10.26
C TYR A 4 11.67 -2.34 -8.82
N SER A 5 12.71 -2.53 -7.99
CA SER A 5 12.71 -2.04 -6.61
C SER A 5 12.85 -0.51 -6.54
N LEU A 6 13.54 0.09 -7.52
CA LEU A 6 13.66 1.54 -7.63
C LEU A 6 12.33 2.20 -8.04
N LEU A 7 11.57 1.58 -8.96
CA LEU A 7 10.26 2.09 -9.37
C LEU A 7 9.23 1.99 -8.25
N LEU A 8 9.20 0.86 -7.53
CA LEU A 8 8.36 0.70 -6.34
C LEU A 8 8.74 1.72 -5.26
N GLY A 9 10.03 1.99 -5.09
CA GLY A 9 10.51 3.03 -4.18
C GLY A 9 10.02 4.42 -4.56
N ARG A 10 10.08 4.81 -5.85
CA ARG A 10 9.56 6.11 -6.30
C ARG A 10 8.06 6.25 -6.09
N VAL A 11 7.30 5.22 -6.44
CA VAL A 11 5.86 5.18 -6.21
C VAL A 11 5.53 5.30 -4.73
N ALA A 12 6.32 4.65 -3.88
CA ALA A 12 6.18 4.75 -2.43
C ALA A 12 6.41 6.17 -1.91
N LEU A 13 7.45 6.84 -2.41
CA LEU A 13 7.78 8.21 -2.05
C LEU A 13 6.69 9.20 -2.47
N GLU A 14 6.19 9.09 -3.70
CA GLU A 14 5.11 9.95 -4.20
C GLU A 14 3.82 9.75 -3.41
N ALA A 15 3.40 8.50 -3.21
CA ALA A 15 2.18 8.17 -2.47
C ALA A 15 2.27 8.59 -1.00
N GLY A 16 3.43 8.38 -0.36
CA GLY A 16 3.68 8.74 1.02
C GLY A 16 3.64 10.24 1.28
N SER A 17 4.24 11.04 0.38
CA SER A 17 4.25 12.50 0.46
C SER A 17 2.86 13.12 0.26
N LEU A 18 2.06 12.53 -0.63
CA LEU A 18 0.74 13.09 -0.98
C LEU A 18 -0.33 12.93 0.12
N TYR A 19 -0.28 11.85 0.91
CA TYR A 19 -1.38 11.50 1.80
C TYR A 19 -1.01 11.53 3.29
N GLU A 20 0.27 11.62 3.67
CA GLU A 20 0.76 11.65 5.06
C GLU A 20 0.18 10.56 6.00
N LEU A 21 -0.35 9.47 5.43
CA LEU A 21 -1.01 8.40 6.17
C LEU A 21 0.01 7.42 6.78
N PRO A 22 -0.32 6.82 7.94
CA PRO A 22 0.54 5.83 8.59
C PRO A 22 0.67 4.54 7.78
N ALA A 23 -0.36 4.21 6.98
CA ALA A 23 -0.41 3.00 6.17
C ALA A 23 -1.20 3.23 4.88
N LEU A 24 -0.63 2.79 3.75
CA LEU A 24 -1.22 2.87 2.42
C LEU A 24 -1.11 1.52 1.73
N LEU A 25 -2.23 0.95 1.31
CA LEU A 25 -2.26 -0.26 0.51
C LEU A 25 -2.35 0.11 -0.96
N ILE A 26 -1.41 -0.42 -1.74
CA ILE A 26 -1.48 -0.44 -3.19
C ILE A 26 -2.06 -1.80 -3.55
N PHE A 27 -3.19 -1.83 -4.25
CA PHE A 27 -3.78 -3.06 -4.78
C PHE A 27 -4.07 -2.91 -6.26
N ARG A 28 -3.27 -3.57 -7.10
CA ARG A 28 -3.36 -3.48 -8.57
C ARG A 28 -3.42 -2.02 -9.07
N GLY A 29 -2.60 -1.17 -8.45
CA GLY A 29 -2.54 0.26 -8.74
C GLY A 29 -3.56 1.13 -8.00
N ALA A 30 -4.59 0.57 -7.38
CA ALA A 30 -5.48 1.36 -6.53
C ALA A 30 -4.77 1.71 -5.21
N LEU A 31 -4.78 3.00 -4.86
CA LEU A 31 -4.30 3.51 -3.60
C LEU A 31 -5.44 3.53 -2.58
N LEU A 32 -5.25 2.79 -1.50
CA LEU A 32 -6.25 2.59 -0.45
C LEU A 32 -5.67 3.00 0.89
N GLU A 33 -6.40 3.84 1.62
CA GLU A 33 -6.20 4.01 3.05
C GLU A 33 -6.66 2.72 3.75
N VAL A 34 -5.82 2.21 4.64
CA VAL A 34 -6.08 0.96 5.36
C VAL A 34 -5.93 1.15 6.85
N ASP A 35 -6.77 0.41 7.56
CA ASP A 35 -6.56 0.10 8.96
C ASP A 35 -5.72 -1.15 9.10
N ILE A 36 -4.87 -1.17 10.13
CA ILE A 36 -4.05 -2.32 10.47
C ILE A 36 -4.50 -2.84 11.82
N VAL A 37 -5.05 -4.04 11.81
CA VAL A 37 -5.43 -4.75 13.04
C VAL A 37 -4.60 -6.02 13.12
N SER A 38 -3.62 -6.01 14.02
CA SER A 38 -2.60 -7.06 14.16
C SER A 38 -1.76 -7.27 12.89
N ARG A 39 -2.18 -8.13 11.97
CA ARG A 39 -1.53 -8.39 10.67
C ARG A 39 -2.49 -8.32 9.49
N GLU A 40 -3.73 -7.95 9.77
CA GLU A 40 -4.78 -7.81 8.77
C GLU A 40 -4.89 -6.35 8.35
N LEU A 41 -5.07 -6.13 7.06
CA LEU A 41 -5.25 -4.81 6.47
C LEU A 41 -6.68 -4.73 5.95
N ILE A 42 -7.40 -3.74 6.42
CA ILE A 42 -8.80 -3.50 6.05
C ILE A 42 -8.87 -2.16 5.34
N PRO A 43 -9.07 -2.15 4.01
CA PRO A 43 -9.32 -0.92 3.26
C PRO A 43 -10.50 -0.15 3.83
N ARG A 44 -10.28 1.15 4.06
CA ARG A 44 -11.31 2.08 4.55
C ARG A 44 -11.75 3.07 3.48
N LYS A 45 -10.81 3.53 2.66
CA LYS A 45 -11.08 4.59 1.70
C LYS A 45 -10.22 4.42 0.45
N PHE A 46 -10.86 4.64 -0.70
CA PHE A 46 -10.15 4.80 -1.96
C PHE A 46 -9.62 6.22 -2.09
N LEU A 47 -8.35 6.36 -2.47
CA LEU A 47 -7.67 7.64 -2.61
C LEU A 47 -7.46 8.01 -4.08
N SER A 48 -6.79 7.15 -4.84
CA SER A 48 -6.44 7.40 -6.25
C SER A 48 -5.99 6.12 -6.96
N PHE A 49 -5.65 6.24 -8.24
CA PHE A 49 -4.98 5.19 -9.00
C PHE A 49 -3.56 5.61 -9.35
N LEU A 50 -2.66 4.64 -9.31
CA LEU A 50 -1.28 4.70 -9.76
C LEU A 50 -1.10 3.79 -10.97
N GLY A 51 -0.18 4.14 -11.85
CA GLY A 51 0.16 3.36 -13.05
C GLY A 51 0.99 2.10 -12.76
N THR A 52 0.55 1.25 -11.84
CA THR A 52 1.21 -0.02 -11.50
C THR A 52 0.20 -1.16 -11.40
N SER A 53 0.62 -2.38 -11.73
CA SER A 53 -0.15 -3.60 -11.49
C SER A 53 0.21 -4.29 -10.17
N SER A 54 1.19 -3.76 -9.43
CA SER A 54 1.69 -4.35 -8.18
C SER A 54 0.68 -4.22 -7.04
N SER A 55 0.83 -5.09 -6.05
CA SER A 55 0.10 -5.01 -4.78
C SER A 55 1.08 -5.11 -3.61
N PHE A 56 1.08 -4.12 -2.72
CA PHE A 56 1.98 -4.04 -1.58
C PHE A 56 1.44 -3.00 -0.59
N LEU A 57 1.88 -3.12 0.67
CA LEU A 57 1.60 -2.15 1.71
C LEU A 57 2.81 -1.22 1.88
N LEU A 58 2.55 0.06 2.06
CA LEU A 58 3.48 1.05 2.54
C LEU A 58 3.16 1.37 3.99
N LEU A 59 4.12 1.12 4.87
CA LEU A 59 4.05 1.48 6.27
C LEU A 59 4.98 2.66 6.52
N ARG A 60 4.46 3.72 7.12
CA ARG A 60 5.28 4.83 7.59
C ARG A 60 5.87 4.47 8.96
N ASN A 61 7.15 4.73 9.15
CA ASN A 61 7.83 4.70 10.44
C ASN A 61 8.63 6.00 10.63
N ASP A 62 9.28 6.14 11.79
CA ASP A 62 10.06 7.33 12.13
C ASP A 62 11.26 7.55 11.18
N GLU A 63 11.68 6.51 10.46
CA GLU A 63 12.84 6.50 9.56
C GLU A 63 12.46 6.60 8.07
N GLY A 64 11.15 6.68 7.74
CA GLY A 64 10.66 6.76 6.35
C GLY A 64 9.53 5.78 6.05
N PHE A 65 9.63 5.11 4.90
CA PHE A 65 8.62 4.14 4.46
C PHE A 65 9.19 2.73 4.33
N ARG A 66 8.42 1.76 4.80
CA ARG A 66 8.71 0.33 4.68
C ARG A 66 7.71 -0.31 3.73
N ILE A 67 8.22 -1.02 2.72
CA ILE A 67 7.40 -1.80 1.79
C ILE A 67 7.15 -3.18 2.38
N CYS A 68 5.89 -3.61 2.39
CA CYS A 68 5.48 -4.95 2.80
C CYS A 68 4.72 -5.67 1.69
N SER A 69 5.06 -6.95 1.53
CA SER A 69 4.30 -7.89 0.71
C SER A 69 2.99 -8.23 1.41
N VAL A 70 1.93 -8.32 0.61
CA VAL A 70 0.57 -8.59 1.10
C VAL A 70 -0.04 -9.78 0.38
N GLU A 71 -0.81 -10.56 1.11
CA GLU A 71 -1.71 -11.59 0.59
C GLU A 71 -3.12 -11.02 0.52
N VAL A 72 -3.85 -11.35 -0.54
CA VAL A 72 -5.25 -10.98 -0.71
C VAL A 72 -6.12 -12.11 -0.16
N VAL A 73 -6.87 -11.85 0.90
CA VAL A 73 -7.80 -12.82 1.50
C VAL A 73 -9.20 -12.63 0.90
N GLU A 74 -9.65 -11.38 0.79
CA GLU A 74 -10.87 -11.01 0.09
C GLU A 74 -10.61 -9.77 -0.77
N GLU A 75 -10.98 -9.81 -2.05
CA GLU A 75 -10.79 -8.66 -2.94
C GLU A 75 -11.71 -7.47 -2.56
N PRO A 76 -11.17 -6.25 -2.48
CA PRO A 76 -11.98 -5.05 -2.36
C PRO A 76 -12.74 -4.80 -3.66
N MET A 77 -13.92 -4.20 -3.57
CA MET A 77 -14.66 -3.74 -4.74
C MET A 77 -14.52 -2.23 -4.86
N ILE A 78 -13.84 -1.78 -5.92
CA ILE A 78 -13.69 -0.36 -6.25
C ILE A 78 -14.54 -0.07 -7.48
N TYR A 79 -15.50 0.84 -7.35
CA TYR A 79 -16.36 1.25 -8.46
C TYR A 79 -16.53 2.76 -8.50
N ARG A 80 -16.28 3.37 -9.66
CA ARG A 80 -16.32 4.82 -9.87
C ARG A 80 -15.53 5.58 -8.78
N ASN A 81 -14.27 5.19 -8.57
CA ASN A 81 -13.35 5.83 -7.62
C ASN A 81 -13.88 5.81 -6.17
N LYS A 82 -14.66 4.80 -5.80
CA LYS A 82 -15.16 4.61 -4.44
C LYS A 82 -15.01 3.17 -4.03
N LEU A 83 -14.56 2.97 -2.79
CA LEU A 83 -14.56 1.67 -2.13
C LEU A 83 -16.02 1.29 -1.82
N LYS A 84 -16.47 0.15 -2.34
CA LYS A 84 -17.82 -0.39 -2.17
C LYS A 84 -17.85 -1.63 -1.29
N ARG A 85 -16.75 -2.38 -1.29
CA ARG A 85 -16.49 -3.48 -0.37
C ARG A 85 -15.04 -3.37 0.07
N ASN A 86 -14.81 -3.51 1.37
CA ASN A 86 -13.49 -3.29 1.95
C ASN A 86 -12.50 -4.39 1.53
N GLY A 87 -12.94 -5.63 1.42
CA GLY A 87 -12.02 -6.76 1.27
C GLY A 87 -11.17 -6.95 2.53
N LEU A 88 -10.18 -7.83 2.43
CA LEU A 88 -9.29 -8.19 3.52
C LEU A 88 -7.94 -8.63 2.96
N PHE A 89 -6.86 -8.15 3.57
CA PHE A 89 -5.51 -8.50 3.20
C PHE A 89 -4.71 -8.90 4.43
N LYS A 90 -3.62 -9.64 4.22
CA LYS A 90 -2.67 -10.00 5.29
C LYS A 90 -1.26 -9.58 4.93
N VAL A 91 -0.53 -9.05 5.90
CA VAL A 91 0.90 -8.77 5.72
C VAL A 91 1.68 -10.08 5.79
N ILE A 92 2.42 -10.40 4.73
CA ILE A 92 3.27 -11.59 4.66
C ILE A 92 4.64 -11.28 5.27
N SER A 93 5.30 -10.25 4.73
CA SER A 93 6.66 -9.86 5.10
C SER A 93 6.93 -8.42 4.72
N CYS A 94 7.91 -7.79 5.36
CA CYS A 94 8.33 -6.43 5.06
C CYS A 94 9.82 -6.40 4.70
N SER A 95 10.19 -5.53 3.76
CA SER A 95 11.59 -5.26 3.42
C SER A 95 12.38 -4.93 4.70
N PRO A 96 13.59 -5.46 4.89
CA PRO A 96 14.43 -5.07 6.02
C PRO A 96 14.88 -3.61 5.90
N ASP A 97 15.03 -3.12 4.68
CA ASP A 97 15.51 -1.77 4.39
C ASP A 97 14.34 -0.79 4.35
N ASN A 98 14.51 0.34 5.04
CA ASN A 98 13.64 1.51 4.93
C ASN A 98 14.01 2.29 3.67
N LEU A 99 13.00 2.76 2.93
CA LEU A 99 13.18 3.79 1.93
C LEU A 99 13.32 5.11 2.69
N MET A 100 14.57 5.54 2.87
CA MET A 100 14.89 6.84 3.47
C MET A 100 14.44 7.96 2.52
N LEU A 101 13.81 8.97 3.12
CA LEU A 101 13.34 10.21 2.49
C LEU A 101 14.50 11.21 2.31
#